data_AF-A0A8D2EFE7-F1
#
_entry.id   AF-A0A8D2EFE7-F1
#
_cell.length_a   1.000
_cell.length_b   1.000
_cell.length_c   1.000
_cell.angle_alpha   90.00
_cell.angle_beta   90.00
_cell.angle_gamma   90.00
#
_symmetry.space_group_name_H-M   'P 1'
#
loop_
_entity.id
_entity.type
_entity.pdbx_description
1 polymer ?
#
loop_
_entity_poly.entity_id
_entity_poly.type
_entity_poly.pdbx_seq_one_letter_code
_entity_poly.pdbx_strand_id
1 'polypeptide(L)'
;MCAQPVTSTKEVKWQKVLYERQPFPDNYVDRRFLEELRKNIHARKYQYWAVVFESSVVIQQLCSVCVFVVIWWYMDEGLLAPHWLFGTGLASSLIGYVLFDLIDGGEGRKKSGQTRWADLKSALVFITFTYGFSPVLKTLTESVSTDTIYAMSVFMLLGHLIFFDYGANAAIVSSTLSLNMAIFASVCLASRLPRSLHAFIMVTFAIQIFALWPMLQKKLKACTPRSYVGVTLLFAFSALGGLLSISAVGAILFALLLMSISCLCPFYLIRLQLFKENIHGPWDEAEIKEDLSRFLS
;
A
#
# COMPACT_ATOMS: atom_id res chain seq x y z
N MET A 1 -69.35 -19.18 51.48
CA MET A 1 -67.97 -19.70 51.36
C MET A 1 -67.31 -18.97 50.21
N CYS A 2 -66.43 -18.03 50.52
CA CYS A 2 -65.76 -17.18 49.54
C CYS A 2 -64.76 -18.01 48.72
N ALA A 3 -64.86 -17.92 47.40
CA ALA A 3 -63.86 -18.45 46.48
C ALA A 3 -62.54 -17.71 46.71
N GLN A 4 -61.45 -18.45 46.95
CA GLN A 4 -60.12 -17.85 46.94
C GLN A 4 -59.76 -17.48 45.49
N PRO A 5 -59.26 -16.26 45.23
CA PRO A 5 -58.76 -15.91 43.92
C PRO A 5 -57.43 -16.64 43.72
N VAL A 6 -57.35 -17.51 42.71
CA VAL A 6 -56.08 -18.03 42.22
C VAL A 6 -55.34 -16.85 41.61
N THR A 7 -54.44 -16.22 42.38
CA THR A 7 -53.51 -15.25 41.83
C THR A 7 -52.59 -15.98 40.87
N SER A 8 -52.90 -15.86 39.58
CA SER A 8 -51.96 -16.18 38.51
C SER A 8 -50.77 -15.24 38.67
N THR A 9 -49.75 -15.69 39.42
CA THR A 9 -48.42 -15.08 39.40
C THR A 9 -47.90 -15.27 37.98
N LYS A 10 -48.03 -14.22 37.16
CA LYS A 10 -47.31 -14.15 35.88
C LYS A 10 -45.83 -14.28 36.23
N GLU A 11 -45.20 -15.36 35.80
CA GLU A 11 -43.75 -15.50 35.88
C GLU A 11 -43.13 -14.31 35.13
N VAL A 12 -42.49 -13.41 35.87
CA VAL A 12 -41.76 -12.28 35.28
C VAL A 12 -40.50 -12.87 34.67
N LYS A 13 -40.43 -12.88 33.34
CA LYS A 13 -39.25 -13.34 32.61
C LYS A 13 -38.22 -12.21 32.57
N TRP A 14 -36.95 -12.56 32.82
CA TRP A 14 -35.84 -11.62 32.69
C TRP A 14 -35.74 -11.09 31.25
N GLN A 15 -35.45 -9.80 31.12
CA GLN A 15 -35.30 -9.10 29.85
C GLN A 15 -33.95 -8.38 29.79
N LYS A 16 -33.32 -8.37 28.62
CA LYS A 16 -32.02 -7.73 28.40
C LYS A 16 -32.21 -6.24 28.07
N VAL A 17 -32.54 -5.43 29.08
CA VAL A 17 -32.75 -3.98 28.95
C VAL A 17 -31.86 -3.26 29.95
N LEU A 18 -31.06 -2.30 29.49
CA LEU A 18 -30.02 -1.65 30.31
C LEU A 18 -30.58 -0.78 31.45
N TYR A 19 -31.73 -0.13 31.24
CA TYR A 19 -32.26 0.89 32.15
C TYR A 19 -33.56 0.49 32.86
N GLU A 20 -34.06 -0.73 32.66
CA GLU A 20 -35.31 -1.20 33.26
C GLU A 20 -35.03 -1.98 34.55
N ARG A 21 -35.66 -1.57 35.66
CA ARG A 21 -35.54 -2.28 36.94
C ARG A 21 -36.37 -3.56 36.91
N GLN A 22 -35.73 -4.69 37.21
CA GLN A 22 -36.36 -6.01 37.19
C GLN A 22 -36.14 -6.74 38.52
N PRO A 23 -37.01 -7.72 38.89
CA PRO A 23 -36.93 -8.44 40.17
C PRO A 23 -35.87 -9.55 40.16
N PHE A 24 -34.68 -9.26 39.61
CA PHE A 24 -33.54 -10.17 39.55
C PHE A 24 -32.32 -9.49 40.17
N PRO A 25 -31.43 -10.24 40.84
CA PRO A 25 -30.20 -9.66 41.38
C PRO A 25 -29.26 -9.21 40.24
N ASP A 26 -28.39 -8.23 40.50
CA ASP A 26 -27.51 -7.63 39.48
C ASP A 26 -26.55 -8.64 38.82
N ASN A 27 -26.26 -9.76 39.48
CA ASN A 27 -25.42 -10.85 38.96
C ASN A 27 -26.20 -12.00 38.31
N TYR A 28 -27.50 -11.83 38.07
CA TYR A 28 -28.33 -12.84 37.43
C TYR A 28 -27.96 -13.03 35.95
N VAL A 29 -27.75 -14.28 35.55
CA VAL A 29 -27.52 -14.69 34.15
C VAL A 29 -28.65 -15.63 33.74
N ASP A 30 -29.37 -15.28 32.67
CA ASP A 30 -30.44 -16.12 32.14
C ASP A 30 -29.89 -17.46 31.60
N ARG A 31 -30.65 -18.55 31.74
CA ARG A 31 -30.29 -19.89 31.23
C ARG A 31 -30.11 -19.90 29.70
N ARG A 32 -30.78 -18.98 29.01
CA ARG A 32 -30.67 -18.80 27.55
C ARG A 32 -29.37 -18.14 27.11
N PHE A 33 -28.55 -17.64 28.03
CA PHE A 33 -27.30 -16.95 27.72
C PHE A 33 -26.39 -17.74 26.78
N LEU A 34 -26.22 -19.04 27.03
CA LEU A 34 -25.41 -19.90 26.18
C LEU A 34 -26.10 -20.29 24.87
N GLU A 35 -27.44 -20.24 24.83
CA GLU A 35 -28.23 -20.48 23.62
C GLU A 35 -28.08 -19.33 22.61
N GLU A 36 -27.77 -18.12 23.08
CA GLU A 36 -27.56 -16.93 22.26
C GLU A 36 -26.14 -16.85 21.66
N LEU A 37 -25.26 -17.79 21.98
CA LEU A 37 -23.91 -17.86 21.41
C LEU A 37 -23.98 -18.15 19.92
N ARG A 38 -23.35 -17.27 19.15
CA ARG A 38 -23.24 -17.39 17.71
C ARG A 38 -21.78 -17.35 17.32
N LYS A 39 -21.35 -18.29 16.49
CA LYS A 39 -20.00 -18.27 15.93
C LYS A 39 -20.00 -17.59 14.57
N ASN A 40 -19.00 -16.76 14.31
CA ASN A 40 -18.64 -16.30 12.96
C ASN A 40 -19.75 -15.55 12.20
N ILE A 41 -20.60 -14.78 12.89
CA ILE A 41 -21.72 -14.02 12.27
C ILE A 41 -21.21 -13.11 11.13
N HIS A 42 -20.08 -12.43 11.33
CA HIS A 42 -19.52 -11.46 10.38
C HIS A 42 -18.33 -12.01 9.57
N ALA A 43 -18.26 -13.34 9.35
CA ALA A 43 -17.15 -13.95 8.62
C ALA A 43 -17.20 -13.63 7.12
N ARG A 44 -16.38 -12.66 6.69
CA ARG A 44 -16.22 -12.29 5.27
C ARG A 44 -15.41 -13.35 4.52
N LYS A 45 -16.00 -14.06 3.55
CA LYS A 45 -15.28 -15.03 2.71
C LYS A 45 -14.44 -14.30 1.64
N TYR A 46 -13.14 -14.55 1.63
CA TYR A 46 -12.25 -14.01 0.60
C TYR A 46 -12.24 -14.91 -0.63
N GLN A 47 -12.31 -14.30 -1.81
CA GLN A 47 -12.12 -14.99 -3.09
C GLN A 47 -10.63 -15.01 -3.43
N TYR A 48 -10.07 -16.18 -3.76
CA TYR A 48 -8.62 -16.34 -4.02
C TYR A 48 -8.10 -15.32 -5.03
N TRP A 49 -8.71 -15.25 -6.22
CA TRP A 49 -8.28 -14.34 -7.28
C TRP A 49 -8.40 -12.87 -6.92
N ALA A 50 -9.35 -12.49 -6.05
CA ALA A 50 -9.45 -11.13 -5.56
C ALA A 50 -8.27 -10.79 -4.63
N VAL A 51 -7.87 -11.70 -3.75
CA VAL A 51 -6.71 -11.51 -2.86
C VAL A 51 -5.40 -11.49 -3.65
N VAL A 52 -5.27 -12.35 -4.68
CA VAL A 52 -4.13 -12.31 -5.62
C VAL A 52 -4.07 -10.96 -6.33
N PHE A 53 -5.21 -10.45 -6.83
CA PHE A 53 -5.27 -9.13 -7.45
C PHE A 53 -4.89 -8.01 -6.47
N GLU A 54 -5.32 -8.06 -5.21
CA GLU A 54 -4.92 -7.07 -4.21
C GLU A 54 -3.42 -7.17 -3.84
N SER A 55 -2.85 -8.38 -3.80
CA SER A 55 -1.41 -8.60 -3.54
C SER A 55 -0.50 -8.01 -4.61
N SER A 56 -1.03 -7.75 -5.82
CA SER A 56 -0.25 -7.22 -6.93
C SER A 56 0.29 -5.80 -6.68
N VAL A 57 -0.31 -5.03 -5.77
CA VAL A 57 0.24 -3.72 -5.34
C VAL A 57 1.58 -3.90 -4.64
N VAL A 58 1.73 -4.97 -3.83
CA VAL A 58 2.99 -5.31 -3.15
C VAL A 58 4.04 -5.73 -4.16
N ILE A 59 3.65 -6.54 -5.15
CA ILE A 59 4.52 -6.95 -6.26
C ILE A 59 5.06 -5.72 -6.99
N GLN A 60 4.21 -4.74 -7.29
CA GLN A 60 4.64 -3.52 -7.96
C GLN A 60 5.68 -2.75 -7.16
N GLN A 61 5.52 -2.58 -5.84
CA GLN A 61 6.51 -1.88 -5.01
C GLN A 61 7.84 -2.63 -4.93
N LEU A 62 7.80 -3.96 -4.79
CA LEU A 62 9.01 -4.78 -4.83
C LEU A 62 9.73 -4.66 -6.18
N CYS A 63 8.98 -4.65 -7.28
CA CYS A 63 9.53 -4.45 -8.62
C CYS A 63 10.12 -3.04 -8.76
N SER A 64 9.49 -2.00 -8.22
CA SER A 64 10.02 -0.63 -8.24
C SER A 64 11.37 -0.53 -7.53
N VAL A 65 11.49 -1.11 -6.34
CA VAL A 65 12.76 -1.16 -5.59
C VAL A 65 13.81 -1.96 -6.36
N CYS A 66 13.45 -3.12 -6.91
CA CYS A 66 14.36 -3.95 -7.69
C CYS A 66 14.88 -3.22 -8.93
N VAL A 67 13.99 -2.66 -9.75
CA VAL A 67 14.35 -1.89 -10.96
C VAL A 67 15.23 -0.69 -10.61
N PHE A 68 14.92 0.01 -9.51
CA PHE A 68 15.74 1.12 -9.02
C PHE A 68 17.18 0.69 -8.70
N VAL A 69 17.36 -0.42 -7.97
CA VAL A 69 18.68 -0.95 -7.61
C VAL A 69 19.42 -1.48 -8.84
N VAL A 70 18.72 -2.16 -9.76
CA VAL A 70 19.30 -2.66 -11.02
C VAL A 70 19.81 -1.52 -11.89
N ILE A 71 19.05 -0.43 -12.01
CA ILE A 71 19.45 0.75 -12.79
C ILE A 71 20.65 1.44 -12.14
N TRP A 72 20.64 1.57 -10.81
CA TRP A 72 21.80 2.10 -10.09
C TRP A 72 23.05 1.26 -10.38
N TRP A 73 22.95 -0.08 -10.29
CA TRP A 73 24.06 -1.00 -10.57
C TRP A 73 24.59 -0.84 -11.99
N TYR A 74 23.71 -0.77 -13.00
CA TYR A 74 24.13 -0.54 -14.39
C TYR A 74 24.83 0.80 -14.61
N MET A 75 24.46 1.82 -13.83
CA MET A 75 25.12 3.13 -13.89
C MET A 75 26.47 3.14 -13.17
N ASP A 76 26.63 2.32 -12.13
CA ASP A 76 27.88 2.16 -11.38
C ASP A 76 28.94 1.40 -12.20
N GLU A 77 28.54 0.28 -12.81
CA GLU A 77 29.37 -0.51 -13.75
C GLU A 77 29.63 0.20 -15.09
N GLY A 78 29.03 1.37 -15.33
CA GLY A 78 29.21 2.14 -16.56
C GLY A 78 28.55 1.54 -17.80
N LEU A 79 27.71 0.50 -17.65
CA LEU A 79 26.97 -0.15 -18.73
C LEU A 79 25.82 0.72 -19.26
N LEU A 80 25.25 1.58 -18.41
CA LEU A 80 24.17 2.49 -18.77
C LEU A 80 24.66 3.94 -18.75
N ALA A 81 24.73 4.55 -19.94
CA ALA A 81 25.09 5.96 -20.02
C ALA A 81 23.93 6.83 -19.50
N PRO A 82 24.20 7.87 -18.68
CA PRO A 82 23.15 8.63 -18.01
C PRO A 82 22.17 9.32 -18.98
N HIS A 83 22.65 9.80 -20.14
CA HIS A 83 21.81 10.49 -21.11
C HIS A 83 20.70 9.60 -21.70
N TRP A 84 20.94 8.30 -21.85
CA TRP A 84 19.92 7.36 -22.31
C TRP A 84 18.80 7.24 -21.27
N LEU A 85 19.15 7.11 -19.99
CA LEU A 85 18.19 7.05 -18.91
C LEU A 85 17.42 8.36 -18.74
N PHE A 86 18.08 9.50 -18.95
CA PHE A 86 17.41 10.80 -18.95
C PHE A 86 16.40 10.92 -20.09
N GLY A 87 16.79 10.56 -21.32
CA GLY A 87 15.90 10.60 -22.48
C GLY A 87 14.69 9.68 -22.34
N THR A 88 14.91 8.42 -21.92
CA THR A 88 13.82 7.47 -21.69
C THR A 88 12.97 7.86 -20.48
N GLY A 89 13.55 8.45 -19.44
CA GLY A 89 12.85 9.00 -18.27
C GLY A 89 11.92 10.16 -18.64
N LEU A 90 12.39 11.09 -19.48
CA LEU A 90 11.56 12.19 -19.99
C LEU A 90 10.42 11.66 -20.87
N ALA A 91 10.72 10.74 -21.80
CA ALA A 91 9.70 10.15 -22.67
C ALA A 91 8.64 9.40 -21.86
N SER A 92 9.04 8.58 -20.89
CA SER A 92 8.12 7.84 -20.02
C SER A 92 7.34 8.75 -19.07
N SER A 93 7.91 9.86 -18.60
CA SER A 93 7.19 10.87 -17.82
C SER A 93 6.12 11.58 -18.66
N LEU A 94 6.43 11.91 -19.91
CA LEU A 94 5.46 12.51 -20.84
C LEU A 94 4.33 11.52 -21.17
N ILE A 95 4.66 10.28 -21.51
CA ILE A 95 3.68 9.21 -21.77
C ILE A 95 2.83 8.98 -20.52
N GLY A 96 3.45 8.90 -19.33
CA GLY A 96 2.77 8.73 -18.06
C GLY A 96 1.81 9.88 -17.75
N TYR A 97 2.21 11.13 -18.01
CA TYR A 97 1.34 12.30 -17.84
C TYR A 97 0.14 12.28 -18.77
N VAL A 98 0.35 11.97 -20.06
CA VAL A 98 -0.74 11.82 -21.04
C VAL A 98 -1.68 10.69 -20.63
N LEU A 99 -1.15 9.54 -20.25
CA LEU A 99 -1.94 8.40 -19.81
C LEU A 99 -2.73 8.73 -18.54
N PHE A 100 -2.12 9.42 -17.58
CA PHE A 100 -2.79 9.90 -16.37
C PHE A 100 -3.96 10.84 -16.69
N ASP A 101 -3.75 11.82 -17.58
CA ASP A 101 -4.80 12.76 -17.99
C ASP A 101 -5.96 12.06 -18.73
N LEU A 102 -5.63 11.09 -19.59
CA LEU A 102 -6.63 10.30 -20.33
C LEU A 102 -7.46 9.41 -19.38
N ILE A 103 -6.82 8.77 -18.40
CA ILE A 103 -7.51 7.91 -17.42
C ILE A 103 -8.39 8.74 -16.49
N ASP A 104 -7.90 9.90 -16.06
CA ASP A 104 -8.62 10.78 -15.13
C ASP A 104 -9.74 11.59 -15.82
N GLY A 105 -9.82 11.57 -17.15
CA GLY A 105 -10.84 12.28 -17.93
C GLY A 105 -10.85 13.80 -17.70
N GLY A 106 -9.75 14.34 -17.17
CA GLY A 106 -9.63 15.72 -16.71
C GLY A 106 -10.44 16.07 -15.46
N GLU A 107 -11.02 15.11 -14.73
CA GLU A 107 -11.80 15.37 -13.51
C GLU A 107 -10.94 15.96 -12.38
N GLY A 108 -9.76 15.40 -12.13
CA GLY A 108 -8.82 15.90 -11.13
C GLY A 108 -8.34 17.31 -11.46
N ARG A 109 -8.15 17.62 -12.75
CA ARG A 109 -7.81 18.97 -13.19
C ARG A 109 -8.95 19.96 -12.95
N LYS A 110 -10.20 19.58 -13.23
CA LYS A 110 -11.38 20.42 -12.95
C LYS A 110 -11.53 20.72 -11.45
N LYS A 111 -11.23 19.74 -10.58
CA LYS A 111 -11.26 19.92 -9.13
C LYS A 111 -10.12 20.79 -8.60
N SER A 112 -8.92 20.63 -9.16
CA SER A 112 -7.72 21.34 -8.71
C SER A 112 -7.60 22.76 -9.28
N GLY A 113 -8.21 23.04 -10.43
CA GLY A 113 -8.09 24.33 -11.14
C GLY A 113 -6.70 24.59 -11.73
N GLN A 114 -5.77 23.63 -11.63
CA GLN A 114 -4.41 23.76 -12.15
C GLN A 114 -4.36 23.62 -13.68
N THR A 115 -3.52 24.42 -14.32
CA THR A 115 -3.31 24.38 -15.77
C THR A 115 -2.12 23.47 -16.11
N ARG A 116 -2.11 22.93 -17.34
CA ARG A 116 -0.97 22.14 -17.86
C ARG A 116 0.36 22.92 -17.79
N TRP A 117 0.29 24.25 -17.86
CA TRP A 117 1.44 25.12 -17.74
C TRP A 117 1.99 25.17 -16.31
N ALA A 118 1.13 25.09 -15.30
CA ALA A 118 1.56 25.01 -13.90
C ALA A 118 2.29 23.70 -13.61
N ASP A 119 1.81 22.58 -14.17
CA ASP A 119 2.46 21.27 -14.08
C ASP A 119 3.84 21.30 -14.75
N LEU A 120 3.90 21.84 -15.98
CA LEU A 120 5.16 21.97 -16.72
C LEU A 120 6.16 22.89 -15.99
N LYS A 121 5.67 24.02 -15.43
CA LYS A 121 6.50 24.91 -14.62
C LYS A 121 7.04 24.17 -13.39
N SER A 122 6.22 23.39 -12.71
CA SER A 122 6.63 22.61 -11.53
C SER A 122 7.67 21.55 -11.90
N ALA A 123 7.48 20.85 -13.02
CA ALA A 123 8.45 19.89 -13.55
C ALA A 123 9.78 20.56 -13.93
N LEU A 124 9.74 21.73 -14.60
CA LEU A 124 10.94 22.48 -14.97
C LEU A 124 11.69 22.98 -13.74
N VAL A 125 10.97 23.52 -12.75
CA VAL A 125 11.54 23.93 -11.46
C VAL A 125 12.22 22.74 -10.81
N PHE A 126 11.54 21.59 -10.72
CA PHE A 126 12.11 20.37 -10.16
C PHE A 126 13.40 19.95 -10.88
N ILE A 127 13.37 19.81 -12.21
CA ILE A 127 14.54 19.43 -13.01
C ILE A 127 15.71 20.39 -12.80
N THR A 128 15.45 21.70 -12.84
CA THR A 128 16.48 22.74 -12.70
C THR A 128 17.10 22.72 -11.31
N PHE A 129 16.28 22.59 -10.27
CA PHE A 129 16.75 22.52 -8.89
C PHE A 129 17.55 21.25 -8.61
N THR A 130 17.05 20.08 -9.02
CA THR A 130 17.77 18.82 -8.83
C THR A 130 19.09 18.81 -9.59
N TYR A 131 19.14 19.43 -10.79
CA TYR A 131 20.39 19.59 -11.53
C TYR A 131 21.36 20.53 -10.80
N GLY A 132 20.89 21.68 -10.32
CA GLY A 132 21.72 22.63 -9.57
C GLY A 132 22.28 22.05 -8.26
N PHE A 133 21.49 21.24 -7.55
CA PHE A 133 21.90 20.58 -6.31
C PHE A 133 22.68 19.28 -6.51
N SER A 134 22.78 18.78 -7.73
CA SER A 134 23.44 17.53 -8.05
C SER A 134 24.88 17.40 -7.53
N PRO A 135 25.76 18.41 -7.62
CA PRO A 135 27.10 18.35 -7.04
C PRO A 135 27.04 18.17 -5.51
N VAL A 136 26.12 18.86 -4.84
CA VAL A 136 25.93 18.77 -3.38
C VAL A 136 25.46 17.38 -2.99
N LEU A 137 24.48 16.82 -3.72
CA LEU A 137 23.98 15.46 -3.50
C LEU A 137 25.08 14.42 -3.66
N LYS A 138 26.02 14.64 -4.60
CA LYS A 138 27.18 13.77 -4.79
C LYS A 138 28.13 13.82 -3.59
N THR A 139 28.46 15.03 -3.12
CA THR A 139 29.47 15.21 -2.07
C THR A 139 28.93 15.03 -0.65
N LEU A 140 27.60 15.02 -0.46
CA LEU A 140 26.95 15.02 0.86
C LEU A 140 27.43 13.88 1.77
N THR A 141 27.54 12.69 1.20
CA THR A 141 27.86 11.45 1.93
C THR A 141 29.24 10.93 1.56
N GLU A 142 30.11 11.73 0.93
CA GLU A 142 31.44 11.31 0.49
C GLU A 142 32.33 10.85 1.65
N SER A 143 32.23 11.53 2.80
CA SER A 143 32.98 11.22 4.03
C SER A 143 32.52 9.95 4.76
N VAL A 144 31.36 9.40 4.40
CA VAL A 144 30.80 8.18 4.97
C VAL A 144 31.29 6.98 4.18
N SER A 145 31.54 5.84 4.84
CA SER A 145 32.02 4.64 4.15
C SER A 145 30.99 4.07 3.18
N THR A 146 31.45 3.41 2.12
CA THR A 146 30.58 2.79 1.11
C THR A 146 29.68 1.72 1.71
N ASP A 147 30.21 0.89 2.61
CA ASP A 147 29.47 -0.22 3.23
C ASP A 147 28.32 0.29 4.09
N THR A 148 28.54 1.37 4.84
CA THR A 148 27.49 1.97 5.67
C THR A 148 26.42 2.64 4.81
N ILE A 149 26.79 3.24 3.68
CA ILE A 149 25.83 3.79 2.70
C ILE A 149 24.96 2.68 2.11
N TYR A 150 25.53 1.55 1.72
CA TYR A 150 24.75 0.42 1.22
C TYR A 150 23.82 -0.14 2.31
N ALA A 151 24.32 -0.33 3.53
CA ALA A 151 23.50 -0.78 4.65
C ALA A 151 22.33 0.17 4.93
N MET A 152 22.59 1.48 5.05
CA MET A 152 21.54 2.47 5.28
C MET A 152 20.53 2.51 4.13
N SER A 153 20.99 2.41 2.88
CA SER A 153 20.11 2.41 1.71
C SER A 153 19.19 1.19 1.72
N VAL A 154 19.69 0.01 2.09
CA VAL A 154 18.87 -1.20 2.26
C VAL A 154 17.82 -0.99 3.35
N PHE A 155 18.19 -0.51 4.54
CA PHE A 155 17.23 -0.25 5.61
C PHE A 155 16.17 0.77 5.21
N MET A 156 16.54 1.80 4.45
CA MET A 156 15.63 2.85 4.01
C MET A 156 14.70 2.37 2.90
N LEU A 157 15.18 1.53 1.97
CA LEU A 157 14.31 0.86 0.98
C LEU A 157 13.37 -0.16 1.63
N LEU A 158 13.82 -0.88 2.66
CA LEU A 158 12.95 -1.75 3.47
C LEU A 158 11.90 -0.93 4.23
N GLY A 159 12.32 0.18 4.85
CA GLY A 159 11.40 1.12 5.50
C GLY A 159 10.37 1.67 4.52
N HIS A 160 10.79 2.06 3.31
CA HIS A 160 9.90 2.48 2.24
C HIS A 160 8.83 1.40 1.97
N LEU A 161 9.22 0.14 1.81
CA LEU A 161 8.30 -0.98 1.59
C LEU A 161 7.35 -1.22 2.77
N ILE A 162 7.78 -1.03 4.02
CA ILE A 162 6.96 -1.24 5.23
C ILE A 162 5.93 -0.12 5.39
N PHE A 163 6.35 1.13 5.22
CA PHE A 163 5.50 2.30 5.48
C PHE A 163 4.67 2.74 4.27
N PHE A 164 4.82 2.07 3.12
CA PHE A 164 4.07 2.38 1.91
C PHE A 164 2.58 2.14 2.07
N ASP A 165 1.77 3.02 1.49
CA ASP A 165 0.31 2.90 1.50
C ASP A 165 -0.22 1.96 0.42
N TYR A 166 -0.38 0.70 0.81
CA TYR A 166 -1.00 -0.38 0.02
C TYR A 166 -2.53 -0.34 0.00
N GLY A 167 -3.19 0.65 0.61
CA GLY A 167 -4.65 0.73 0.73
C GLY A 167 -5.22 0.11 2.01
N ALA A 168 -4.38 -0.08 3.03
CA ALA A 168 -4.82 -0.48 4.37
C ALA A 168 -5.06 0.78 5.22
N ASN A 169 -6.23 0.88 5.86
CA ASN A 169 -6.52 1.93 6.85
C ASN A 169 -5.77 1.66 8.17
N ALA A 170 -4.45 1.46 8.11
CA ALA A 170 -3.59 1.18 9.24
C ALA A 170 -2.88 2.47 9.67
N ALA A 171 -2.95 2.81 10.96
CA ALA A 171 -2.35 4.02 11.53
C ALA A 171 -0.82 4.11 11.38
N ILE A 172 -0.17 2.98 11.08
CA ILE A 172 1.30 2.88 10.95
C ILE A 172 1.78 3.38 9.57
N VAL A 173 0.89 3.44 8.58
CA VAL A 173 1.24 3.71 7.18
C VAL A 173 1.20 5.21 6.88
N SER A 174 2.29 5.76 6.35
CA SER A 174 2.38 7.16 5.96
C SER A 174 3.07 7.30 4.61
N SER A 175 2.33 7.81 3.62
CA SER A 175 2.84 8.02 2.26
C SER A 175 4.05 8.94 2.24
N THR A 176 4.06 9.98 3.08
CA THR A 176 5.16 10.94 3.17
C THR A 176 6.41 10.30 3.78
N LEU A 177 6.24 9.50 4.83
CA LEU A 177 7.36 8.80 5.48
C LEU A 177 8.02 7.81 4.50
N SER A 178 7.21 7.00 3.83
CA SER A 178 7.67 6.03 2.85
C SER A 178 8.42 6.70 1.69
N LEU A 179 7.89 7.81 1.16
CA LEU A 179 8.54 8.56 0.07
C LEU A 179 9.87 9.18 0.53
N ASN A 180 9.92 9.77 1.73
CA ASN A 180 11.15 10.33 2.28
C ASN A 180 12.24 9.26 2.45
N MET A 181 11.89 8.05 2.89
CA MET A 181 12.84 6.94 3.02
C MET A 181 13.39 6.51 1.65
N ALA A 182 12.54 6.40 0.63
CA ALA A 182 12.98 6.08 -0.73
C ALA A 182 13.90 7.16 -1.31
N ILE A 183 13.56 8.45 -1.13
CA ILE A 183 14.42 9.55 -1.59
C ILE A 183 15.75 9.53 -0.85
N PHE A 184 15.76 9.34 0.47
CA PHE A 184 16.99 9.26 1.24
C PHE A 184 17.90 8.13 0.75
N ALA A 185 17.35 6.92 0.56
CA ALA A 185 18.09 5.81 -0.03
C ALA A 185 18.64 6.16 -1.43
N SER A 186 17.84 6.85 -2.24
CA SER A 186 18.27 7.26 -3.58
C SER A 186 19.43 8.25 -3.57
N VAL A 187 19.44 9.19 -2.62
CA VAL A 187 20.52 10.16 -2.45
C VAL A 187 21.78 9.48 -1.95
N CYS A 188 21.66 8.57 -0.98
CA CYS A 188 22.76 7.76 -0.48
C CYS A 188 23.45 6.98 -1.61
N LEU A 189 22.67 6.27 -2.43
CA LEU A 189 23.20 5.51 -3.58
C LEU A 189 23.74 6.42 -4.69
N ALA A 190 23.04 7.53 -4.98
CA ALA A 190 23.47 8.50 -5.99
C ALA A 190 24.85 9.12 -5.68
N SER A 191 25.18 9.29 -4.39
CA SER A 191 26.48 9.84 -3.97
C SER A 191 27.69 9.01 -4.40
N ARG A 192 27.49 7.71 -4.62
CA ARG A 192 28.56 6.78 -4.99
C ARG A 192 28.85 6.75 -6.49
N LEU A 193 27.99 7.37 -7.29
CA LEU A 193 28.14 7.39 -8.73
C LEU A 193 29.22 8.38 -9.21
N PRO A 194 29.89 8.10 -10.33
CA PRO A 194 31.15 8.75 -10.70
C PRO A 194 31.03 10.24 -11.05
N ARG A 195 29.89 10.72 -11.57
CA ARG A 195 29.70 12.15 -11.93
C ARG A 195 28.42 12.71 -11.34
N SER A 196 28.38 14.03 -11.16
CA SER A 196 27.16 14.73 -10.71
C SER A 196 25.95 14.39 -11.60
N LEU A 197 26.13 14.36 -12.93
CA LEU A 197 25.06 13.97 -13.86
C LEU A 197 24.40 12.62 -13.51
N HIS A 198 25.17 11.63 -13.04
CA HIS A 198 24.61 10.36 -12.61
C HIS A 198 23.71 10.52 -11.37
N ALA A 199 24.14 11.32 -10.39
CA ALA A 199 23.35 11.62 -9.20
C ALA A 199 22.06 12.38 -9.53
N PHE A 200 22.12 13.37 -10.43
CA PHE A 200 20.94 14.10 -10.91
C PHE A 200 19.90 13.15 -11.50
N ILE A 201 20.34 12.26 -12.40
CA ILE A 201 19.45 11.35 -13.13
C ILE A 201 18.90 10.28 -12.19
N MET A 202 19.71 9.76 -11.26
CA MET A 202 19.23 8.79 -10.27
C MET A 202 18.14 9.35 -9.35
N VAL A 203 18.30 10.58 -8.85
CA VAL A 203 17.28 11.19 -7.98
C VAL A 203 16.01 11.54 -8.77
N THR A 204 16.16 11.99 -10.02
CA THR A 204 15.02 12.21 -10.92
C THR A 204 14.27 10.91 -11.18
N PHE A 205 15.00 9.82 -11.47
CA PHE A 205 14.44 8.49 -11.67
C PHE A 205 13.79 7.93 -10.40
N ALA A 206 14.36 8.18 -9.22
CA ALA A 206 13.78 7.80 -7.94
C ALA A 206 12.37 8.41 -7.75
N ILE A 207 12.20 9.70 -8.06
CA ILE A 207 10.88 10.35 -7.98
C ILE A 207 9.92 9.79 -9.03
N GLN A 208 10.43 9.44 -10.21
CA GLN A 208 9.61 8.79 -11.22
C GLN A 208 9.09 7.41 -10.77
N ILE A 209 9.96 6.57 -10.19
CA ILE A 209 9.62 5.19 -9.81
C ILE A 209 8.88 5.08 -8.47
N PHE A 210 9.18 5.94 -7.49
CA PHE A 210 8.61 5.87 -6.13
C PHE A 210 7.46 6.85 -5.88
N ALA A 211 7.31 7.92 -6.68
CA ALA A 211 6.21 8.86 -6.52
C ALA A 211 5.24 8.83 -7.71
N LEU A 212 5.72 9.09 -8.92
CA LEU A 212 4.85 9.21 -10.10
C LEU A 212 4.23 7.87 -10.52
N TRP A 213 5.03 6.82 -10.55
CA TRP A 213 4.61 5.49 -10.97
C TRP A 213 3.52 4.88 -10.07
N PRO A 214 3.62 4.90 -8.73
CA PRO A 214 2.54 4.40 -7.88
C PRO A 214 1.24 5.21 -7.98
N MET A 215 1.31 6.52 -8.20
CA MET A 215 0.12 7.35 -8.42
C MET A 215 -0.62 6.96 -9.70
N LEU A 216 0.13 6.74 -10.80
CA LEU A 216 -0.44 6.25 -12.06
C LEU A 216 -1.06 4.86 -11.89
N GLN A 217 -0.39 3.96 -11.17
CA GLN A 217 -0.87 2.61 -10.90
C GLN A 217 -2.17 2.59 -10.09
N LYS A 218 -2.28 3.42 -9.04
CA LYS A 218 -3.50 3.54 -8.22
C LYS A 218 -4.70 3.93 -9.10
N LYS A 219 -4.51 4.87 -10.04
CA LYS A 219 -5.55 5.28 -11.00
C LYS A 219 -5.85 4.20 -12.04
N LEU A 220 -4.82 3.59 -12.62
CA LEU A 220 -4.97 2.52 -13.62
C LEU A 220 -5.72 1.32 -13.03
N LYS A 221 -5.44 0.95 -11.77
CA LYS A 221 -6.13 -0.11 -11.04
C LYS A 221 -7.62 0.19 -10.84
N ALA A 222 -7.96 1.44 -10.52
CA ALA A 222 -9.34 1.87 -10.26
C ALA A 222 -10.19 1.91 -11.54
N CYS A 223 -9.64 2.42 -12.65
CA CYS A 223 -10.40 2.59 -13.89
C CYS A 223 -10.38 1.35 -14.80
N THR A 224 -9.22 0.71 -14.95
CA THR A 224 -9.00 -0.36 -15.94
C THR A 224 -8.20 -1.53 -15.37
N PRO A 225 -8.85 -2.46 -14.63
CA PRO A 225 -8.15 -3.53 -13.91
C PRO A 225 -7.41 -4.52 -14.83
N ARG A 226 -7.91 -4.76 -16.05
CA ARG A 226 -7.24 -5.65 -17.03
C ARG A 226 -5.90 -5.10 -17.49
N SER A 227 -5.86 -3.82 -17.86
CA SER A 227 -4.63 -3.15 -18.28
C SER A 227 -3.62 -3.09 -17.12
N TYR A 228 -4.12 -2.87 -15.90
CA TYR A 228 -3.29 -2.87 -14.71
C TYR A 228 -2.55 -4.21 -14.51
N VAL A 229 -3.23 -5.36 -14.63
CA VAL A 229 -2.58 -6.67 -14.52
C VAL A 229 -1.50 -6.86 -15.60
N GLY A 230 -1.80 -6.48 -16.86
CA GLY A 230 -0.83 -6.56 -17.95
C GLY A 230 0.42 -5.71 -17.68
N VAL A 231 0.24 -4.48 -17.21
CA VAL A 231 1.35 -3.58 -16.82
C VAL A 231 2.15 -4.16 -15.66
N THR A 232 1.50 -4.72 -14.63
CA THR A 232 2.19 -5.37 -13.50
C THR A 232 3.04 -6.54 -13.94
N LEU A 233 2.51 -7.42 -14.80
CA LEU A 233 3.25 -8.56 -15.31
C LEU A 233 4.45 -8.12 -16.14
N LEU A 234 4.26 -7.18 -17.07
CA LEU A 234 5.35 -6.62 -17.86
C LEU A 234 6.44 -6.01 -16.97
N PHE A 235 6.03 -5.27 -15.93
CA PHE A 235 6.96 -4.64 -15.00
C PHE A 235 7.73 -5.69 -14.17
N ALA A 236 7.05 -6.74 -13.70
CA ALA A 236 7.68 -7.85 -13.00
C ALA A 236 8.67 -8.62 -13.88
N PHE A 237 8.34 -8.90 -15.15
CA PHE A 237 9.26 -9.50 -16.10
C PHE A 237 10.47 -8.60 -16.38
N SER A 238 10.27 -7.28 -16.47
CA SER A 238 11.38 -6.34 -16.65
C SER A 238 12.33 -6.31 -15.45
N ALA A 239 11.79 -6.34 -14.23
CA ALA A 239 12.56 -6.40 -13.00
C ALA A 239 13.35 -7.72 -12.89
N LEU A 240 12.71 -8.85 -13.19
CA LEU A 240 13.36 -10.16 -13.23
C LEU A 240 14.45 -10.25 -14.29
N GLY A 241 14.18 -9.78 -15.51
CA GLY A 241 15.18 -9.75 -16.59
C GLY A 241 16.38 -8.87 -16.24
N GLY A 242 16.13 -7.71 -15.62
CA GLY A 242 17.19 -6.83 -15.15
C GLY A 242 17.99 -7.39 -13.97
N LEU A 243 17.39 -8.21 -13.11
CA LEU A 243 18.13 -8.88 -12.03
C LEU A 243 18.88 -10.12 -12.53
N LEU A 244 18.34 -10.84 -13.52
CA LEU A 244 18.96 -12.01 -14.14
C LEU A 244 20.29 -11.68 -14.82
N SER A 245 20.39 -10.51 -15.43
CA SER A 245 21.64 -10.05 -16.06
C SER A 245 22.76 -9.75 -15.05
N ILE A 246 22.41 -9.42 -13.80
CA ILE A 246 23.37 -9.17 -12.72
C ILE A 246 23.71 -10.48 -12.01
N SER A 247 22.69 -11.23 -11.56
CA SER A 247 22.86 -12.47 -10.82
C SER A 247 21.67 -13.41 -11.00
N ALA A 248 21.96 -14.61 -11.52
CA ALA A 248 20.97 -15.67 -11.64
C ALA A 248 20.38 -16.07 -10.29
N VAL A 249 21.21 -16.14 -9.23
CA VAL A 249 20.76 -16.49 -7.88
C VAL A 249 19.82 -15.42 -7.34
N GLY A 250 20.17 -14.14 -7.48
CA GLY A 250 19.33 -13.02 -7.05
C GLY A 250 17.97 -13.04 -7.76
N ALA A 251 17.96 -13.29 -9.06
CA ALA A 251 16.74 -13.39 -9.84
C ALA A 251 15.84 -14.57 -9.44
N ILE A 252 16.42 -15.75 -9.19
CA ILE A 252 15.67 -16.91 -8.71
C ILE A 252 15.03 -16.61 -7.35
N LEU A 253 15.79 -16.03 -6.42
CA LEU A 253 15.28 -15.64 -5.10
C LEU A 253 14.16 -14.60 -5.22
N PHE A 254 14.33 -13.60 -6.10
CA PHE A 254 13.32 -12.59 -6.34
C PHE A 254 12.06 -13.18 -7.00
N ALA A 255 12.19 -14.10 -7.95
CA ALA A 255 11.06 -14.80 -8.56
C ALA A 255 10.29 -15.63 -7.52
N LEU A 256 11.01 -16.34 -6.65
CA LEU A 256 10.40 -17.09 -5.54
C LEU A 256 9.68 -16.16 -4.56
N LEU A 257 10.23 -14.98 -4.28
CA LEU A 257 9.59 -13.95 -3.46
C LEU A 257 8.30 -13.41 -4.11
N LEU A 258 8.33 -13.10 -5.41
CA LEU A 258 7.14 -12.63 -6.11
C LEU A 258 6.05 -13.73 -6.19
N MET A 259 6.45 -14.98 -6.42
CA MET A 259 5.54 -16.13 -6.41
C MET A 259 4.97 -16.41 -5.01
N SER A 260 5.77 -16.25 -3.96
CA SER A 260 5.29 -16.45 -2.60
C SER A 260 4.27 -15.38 -2.20
N ILE A 261 4.53 -14.12 -2.51
CA ILE A 261 3.60 -13.02 -2.21
C ILE A 261 2.33 -13.10 -3.06
N SER A 262 2.46 -13.42 -4.35
CA SER A 262 1.31 -13.46 -5.27
C SER A 262 0.40 -14.66 -5.08
N CYS A 263 0.94 -15.84 -4.74
CA CYS A 263 0.17 -17.09 -4.73
C CYS A 263 0.14 -17.76 -3.35
N LEU A 264 1.29 -17.88 -2.67
CA LEU A 264 1.38 -18.62 -1.41
C LEU A 264 0.73 -17.85 -0.26
N CYS A 265 0.95 -16.53 -0.16
CA CYS A 265 0.35 -15.68 0.87
C CYS A 265 -1.19 -15.67 0.77
N PRO A 266 -1.82 -15.43 -0.39
CA PRO A 266 -3.27 -15.55 -0.52
C PRO A 266 -3.81 -16.95 -0.21
N PHE A 267 -3.10 -17.99 -0.63
CA PHE A 267 -3.47 -19.38 -0.31
C PHE A 267 -3.45 -19.62 1.20
N TYR A 268 -2.37 -19.22 1.88
CA TYR A 268 -2.22 -19.38 3.31
C TYR A 268 -3.25 -18.56 4.09
N LEU A 269 -3.53 -17.33 3.65
CA LEU A 269 -4.57 -16.48 4.25
C LEU A 269 -5.95 -17.16 4.22
N ILE A 270 -6.33 -17.74 3.08
CA ILE A 270 -7.61 -18.45 2.94
C ILE A 270 -7.63 -19.73 3.79
N ARG A 271 -6.52 -20.46 3.88
CA ARG A 271 -6.41 -21.63 4.77
C ARG A 271 -6.55 -21.24 6.24
N LEU A 272 -5.87 -20.17 6.66
CA LEU A 272 -5.96 -19.64 8.03
C LEU A 272 -7.37 -19.16 8.37
N GLN A 273 -8.13 -18.67 7.39
CA GLN A 273 -9.51 -18.27 7.61
C GLN A 273 -10.39 -19.41 8.13
N LEU A 274 -10.09 -20.67 7.79
CA LEU A 274 -10.83 -21.84 8.27
C LEU A 274 -10.70 -22.04 9.78
N PHE A 275 -9.61 -21.56 10.38
CA PHE A 275 -9.35 -21.68 11.81
C PHE A 275 -9.85 -20.46 12.60
N LYS A 276 -10.52 -19.49 11.95
CA LYS A 276 -11.05 -18.32 12.64
C LYS A 276 -12.34 -18.68 13.38
N GLU A 277 -12.30 -18.60 14.70
CA GLU A 277 -13.47 -18.71 15.58
C GLU A 277 -13.71 -17.38 16.29
N ASN A 278 -14.66 -16.58 15.78
CA ASN A 278 -15.16 -15.42 16.50
C ASN A 278 -16.46 -15.80 17.21
N ILE A 279 -16.48 -15.72 18.54
CA ILE A 279 -17.68 -16.01 19.33
C ILE A 279 -18.36 -14.67 19.61
N HIS A 280 -19.60 -14.57 19.15
CA HIS A 280 -20.52 -13.50 19.45
C HIS A 280 -21.49 -13.97 20.51
N GLY A 281 -21.83 -13.08 21.43
CA GLY A 281 -22.72 -13.40 22.52
C GLY A 281 -23.46 -12.19 23.05
N PRO A 282 -24.31 -12.39 24.07
CA PRO A 282 -25.07 -11.31 24.68
C PRO A 282 -24.22 -10.25 25.41
N TRP A 283 -22.92 -10.45 25.55
CA TRP A 283 -22.00 -9.43 26.08
C TRP A 283 -21.40 -8.51 24.99
N ASP A 284 -21.68 -8.77 23.71
CA ASP A 284 -21.22 -7.90 22.62
C ASP A 284 -21.80 -6.49 22.79
N GLU A 285 -21.00 -5.48 22.43
CA GLU A 285 -21.40 -4.07 22.50
C GLU A 285 -22.68 -3.83 21.69
N ALA A 286 -23.61 -3.08 22.28
CA ALA A 286 -24.86 -2.75 21.62
C ALA A 286 -24.58 -1.74 20.49
N GLU A 287 -24.58 -2.23 19.25
CA GLU A 287 -24.52 -1.36 18.07
C GLU A 287 -25.86 -0.65 17.89
N ILE A 288 -25.90 0.67 18.12
CA ILE A 288 -27.05 1.50 17.76
C ILE A 288 -27.09 1.59 16.24
N LYS A 289 -27.96 0.80 15.61
CA LYS A 289 -28.31 1.01 14.20
C LYS A 289 -29.20 2.23 14.13
N GLU A 290 -28.60 3.41 14.09
CA GLU A 290 -29.32 4.64 13.86
C GLU A 290 -29.95 4.58 12.46
N ASP A 291 -31.25 4.29 12.37
CA ASP A 291 -32.06 4.75 11.25
C ASP A 291 -32.13 6.29 11.35
N LEU A 292 -31.04 6.95 10.95
CA LEU A 292 -30.88 8.40 10.95
C LEU A 292 -31.99 9.10 10.12
N SER A 293 -32.65 8.33 9.24
CA SER A 293 -33.83 8.73 8.47
C SER A 293 -35.04 9.10 9.33
N ARG A 294 -35.12 8.61 10.58
CA ARG A 294 -36.23 8.86 11.50
C ARG A 294 -36.05 10.10 12.38
N PHE A 295 -34.81 10.60 12.50
CA PHE A 295 -34.47 11.81 13.25
C PHE A 295 -34.29 13.05 12.35
N LEU A 296 -34.20 12.86 11.03
CA LEU A 296 -34.04 13.93 10.03
C LEU A 296 -35.33 14.25 9.24
N SER A 297 -36.49 13.78 9.71
CA SER A 297 -37.82 14.18 9.19
C SER A 297 -38.48 15.20 10.10
#